data_AF-A0A2G8RIR0-F1
#
_entry.id   AF-A0A2G8RIR0-F1
#
_cell.length_a   1.000
_cell.length_b   1.000
_cell.length_c   1.000
_cell.angle_alpha   90.00
_cell.angle_beta   90.00
_cell.angle_gamma   90.00
#
_symmetry.space_group_name_H-M   'P 1'
#
loop_
_entity.id
_entity.type
_entity.pdbx_description
1 polymer ?
#
loop_
_entity_poly.entity_id
_entity_poly.type
_entity_poly.pdbx_seq_one_letter_code
_entity_poly.pdbx_strand_id
1 'polypeptide(L)'
;MLDRTAKRFDLRPDWLVADTAYGSEESLVELALKRQILPFIPVIDKGERTDGTLSRSDFTWDDENDRYICPEGKDLRHTRRNYSDPGRISTEMKPRKYRATKADCQACPLKEKCCPNSDTRSLQRGKYEMVRDFARSCTASAFNEIAQKRRKKALPRPRPTPRRTR
;
A
#
# COMPACT_ATOMS: atom_id res chain seq x y z
N MET A 1 9.82 -6.17 17.55
CA MET A 1 8.72 -6.29 18.55
C MET A 1 8.05 -7.66 18.47
N LEU A 2 7.60 -8.08 17.28
CA LEU A 2 6.95 -9.39 17.08
C LEU A 2 7.82 -10.60 17.47
N ASP A 3 9.11 -10.58 17.14
CA ASP A 3 10.01 -11.70 17.50
C ASP A 3 10.14 -11.89 19.01
N ARG A 4 10.12 -10.79 19.76
CA ARG A 4 10.17 -10.83 21.22
C ARG A 4 8.88 -11.42 21.79
N THR A 5 7.72 -11.08 21.21
CA THR A 5 6.43 -11.62 21.62
C THR A 5 6.35 -13.12 21.34
N ALA A 6 6.75 -13.55 20.14
CA ALA A 6 6.82 -14.97 19.79
C ALA A 6 7.74 -15.73 20.75
N LYS A 7 8.96 -15.23 21.00
CA LYS A 7 9.91 -15.92 21.91
C LYS A 7 9.44 -15.97 23.37
N ARG A 8 8.71 -14.95 23.84
CA ARG A 8 8.36 -14.81 25.26
C ARG A 8 7.01 -15.42 25.62
N PHE A 9 6.09 -15.46 24.67
CA PHE A 9 4.69 -15.86 24.89
C PHE A 9 4.22 -16.95 23.92
N ASP A 10 5.08 -17.42 23.02
CA ASP A 10 4.76 -18.39 21.96
C ASP A 10 3.50 -18.02 21.15
N LEU A 11 3.33 -16.71 20.93
CA LEU A 11 2.13 -16.16 20.31
C LEU A 11 2.46 -15.56 18.94
N ARG A 12 1.75 -16.04 17.93
CA ARG A 12 1.75 -15.51 16.57
C ARG A 12 0.33 -15.05 16.23
N PRO A 13 0.09 -13.74 16.08
CA PRO A 13 -1.24 -13.24 15.79
C PRO A 13 -1.58 -13.46 14.30
N ASP A 14 -2.82 -13.82 14.00
CA ASP A 14 -3.30 -13.95 12.61
C ASP A 14 -3.47 -12.59 11.93
N TRP A 15 -3.73 -11.54 12.71
CA TRP A 15 -3.92 -10.17 12.25
C TRP A 15 -3.30 -9.16 13.22
N LEU A 16 -2.83 -8.04 12.69
CA LEU A 16 -2.19 -6.97 13.46
C LEU A 16 -2.83 -5.63 13.12
N VAL A 17 -3.20 -4.89 14.18
CA VAL A 17 -3.58 -3.48 14.09
C VAL A 17 -2.43 -2.64 14.64
N ALA A 18 -2.00 -1.65 13.88
CA ALA A 18 -1.01 -0.69 14.31
C ALA A 18 -1.33 0.71 13.79
N ASP A 19 -0.69 1.70 14.38
CA ASP A 19 -0.82 3.09 13.93
C ASP A 19 -0.10 3.28 12.59
N THR A 20 -0.49 4.34 11.90
CA THR A 20 -0.05 4.69 10.54
C THR A 20 1.46 4.83 10.38
N ALA A 21 2.19 5.15 11.47
CA ALA A 21 3.65 5.17 11.50
C ALA A 21 4.29 3.80 11.17
N TYR A 22 3.56 2.71 11.36
CA TYR A 22 3.98 1.34 11.03
C TYR A 22 3.52 0.90 9.62
N GLY A 23 2.87 1.77 8.85
CA GLY A 23 2.41 1.52 7.49
C GLY A 23 3.49 1.69 6.41
N SER A 24 4.77 1.54 6.77
CA SER A 24 5.88 1.59 5.79
C SER A 24 5.87 0.35 4.90
N GLU A 25 6.36 0.48 3.66
CA GLU A 25 6.39 -0.62 2.68
C GLU A 25 7.13 -1.84 3.24
N GLU A 26 8.29 -1.64 3.86
CA GLU A 26 9.09 -2.69 4.49
C GLU A 26 8.35 -3.42 5.62
N SER A 27 7.63 -2.67 6.47
CA SER A 27 6.86 -3.26 7.57
C SER A 27 5.72 -4.11 7.04
N LEU A 28 5.02 -3.63 6.01
CA LEU A 28 3.92 -4.36 5.40
C LEU A 28 4.41 -5.61 4.67
N VAL A 29 5.54 -5.54 3.97
CA VAL A 29 6.20 -6.69 3.32
C VAL A 29 6.55 -7.76 4.35
N GLU A 30 7.15 -7.37 5.48
CA GLU A 30 7.50 -8.28 6.56
C GLU A 30 6.24 -8.96 7.15
N LEU A 31 5.17 -8.19 7.39
CA LEU A 31 3.93 -8.71 7.96
C LEU A 31 3.21 -9.66 7.00
N ALA A 32 2.90 -9.20 5.79
CA ALA A 32 2.05 -9.92 4.86
C ALA A 32 2.80 -11.06 4.14
N LEU A 33 4.00 -10.82 3.62
CA LEU A 33 4.69 -11.81 2.78
C LEU A 33 5.51 -12.80 3.59
N LYS A 34 6.23 -12.35 4.62
CA LYS A 34 7.11 -13.25 5.40
C LYS A 34 6.40 -13.90 6.57
N ARG A 35 5.52 -13.17 7.26
CA ARG A 35 4.86 -13.66 8.48
C ARG A 35 3.41 -14.08 8.26
N GLN A 36 2.83 -13.81 7.09
CA GLN A 36 1.44 -14.13 6.74
C GLN A 36 0.41 -13.57 7.74
N ILE A 37 0.72 -12.40 8.30
CA ILE A 37 -0.15 -11.69 9.25
C ILE A 37 -0.95 -10.63 8.47
N LEU A 38 -2.27 -10.60 8.66
CA LEU A 38 -3.13 -9.61 8.02
C LEU A 38 -2.86 -8.20 8.61
N PRO A 39 -2.40 -7.22 7.80
CA PRO A 39 -2.08 -5.90 8.29
C PRO A 39 -3.31 -4.97 8.22
N PHE A 40 -3.91 -4.70 9.38
CA PHE A 40 -4.92 -3.66 9.56
C PHE A 40 -4.24 -2.35 9.96
N ILE A 41 -3.36 -1.87 9.08
CA ILE A 41 -2.54 -0.67 9.29
C ILE A 41 -2.90 0.32 8.20
N PRO A 42 -3.41 1.52 8.53
CA PRO A 42 -3.69 2.54 7.54
C PRO A 42 -2.40 2.92 6.80
N VAL A 43 -2.49 3.03 5.48
CA VAL A 43 -1.36 3.39 4.62
C VAL A 43 -1.49 4.86 4.24
N ILE A 44 -0.55 5.71 4.68
CA ILE A 44 -0.50 7.10 4.19
C ILE A 44 0.01 7.09 2.77
N ASP A 45 -0.81 7.60 1.86
CA ASP A 45 -0.40 7.95 0.52
C ASP A 45 -0.01 9.43 0.49
N LYS A 46 1.28 9.72 0.36
CA LYS A 46 1.75 11.10 0.17
C LYS A 46 1.36 11.65 -1.22
N GLY A 47 0.67 10.87 -2.05
CA GLY A 47 0.16 11.25 -3.35
C GLY A 47 -1.27 11.80 -3.35
N GLU A 48 -1.97 11.80 -2.21
CA GLU A 48 -3.26 12.51 -2.11
C GLU A 48 -3.01 14.01 -2.24
N ARG A 49 -3.61 14.60 -3.28
CA ARG A 49 -3.49 16.03 -3.57
C ARG A 49 -4.70 16.74 -2.99
N THR A 50 -4.45 17.72 -2.14
CA THR A 50 -5.50 18.56 -1.53
C THR A 50 -6.19 19.47 -2.54
N ASP A 51 -5.65 19.60 -3.76
CA ASP A 51 -6.14 20.48 -4.83
C ASP A 51 -7.37 19.95 -5.58
N GLY A 52 -8.01 18.87 -5.10
CA GLY A 52 -9.20 18.29 -5.75
C GLY A 52 -8.92 17.57 -7.07
N THR A 53 -7.65 17.42 -7.45
CA THR A 53 -7.27 16.61 -8.60
C THR A 53 -7.43 15.13 -8.27
N LEU A 54 -7.84 14.33 -9.26
CA LEU A 54 -7.92 12.87 -9.09
C LEU A 54 -6.58 12.34 -8.54
N SER A 55 -6.67 11.51 -7.53
CA SER A 55 -5.57 10.93 -6.78
C SER A 55 -5.21 9.54 -7.35
N ARG A 56 -4.46 8.71 -6.63
CA ARG A 56 -4.20 7.32 -7.05
C ARG A 56 -5.38 6.40 -6.73
N SER A 57 -6.13 6.68 -5.65
CA SER A 57 -7.26 5.86 -5.20
C SER A 57 -8.46 5.92 -6.14
N ASP A 58 -8.58 6.97 -6.96
CA ASP A 58 -9.61 7.07 -8.00
C ASP A 58 -9.35 6.15 -9.21
N PHE A 59 -8.17 5.54 -9.30
CA PHE A 59 -7.80 4.64 -10.39
C PHE A 59 -7.86 3.18 -9.92
N THR A 60 -8.50 2.33 -10.71
CA THR A 60 -8.58 0.90 -10.41
C THR A 60 -7.35 0.19 -10.96
N TRP A 61 -6.76 -0.71 -10.16
CA TRP A 61 -5.69 -1.58 -10.64
C TRP A 61 -6.28 -2.88 -11.22
N ASP A 62 -5.86 -3.22 -12.43
CA ASP A 62 -6.15 -4.50 -13.09
C ASP A 62 -4.85 -5.30 -13.16
N ASP A 63 -4.76 -6.32 -12.28
CA ASP A 63 -3.58 -7.17 -12.14
C ASP A 63 -3.40 -8.14 -13.31
N GLU A 64 -4.50 -8.61 -13.91
CA GLU A 64 -4.49 -9.58 -15.02
C GLU A 64 -3.84 -8.97 -16.27
N ASN A 65 -4.06 -7.67 -16.48
CA ASN A 65 -3.61 -6.96 -17.68
C ASN A 65 -2.45 -5.99 -17.43
N ASP A 66 -1.90 -5.92 -16.21
CA ASP A 66 -0.83 -5.00 -15.80
C ASP A 66 -1.15 -3.55 -16.22
N ARG A 67 -2.32 -3.04 -15.82
CA ARG A 67 -2.80 -1.69 -16.20
C ARG A 67 -3.60 -1.01 -15.08
N TYR A 68 -3.64 0.32 -15.11
CA TYR A 68 -4.65 1.07 -14.34
C TYR A 68 -5.82 1.46 -15.24
N ILE A 69 -7.01 1.52 -14.66
CA ILE A 69 -8.22 1.98 -15.31
C ILE A 69 -8.58 3.32 -14.68
N CYS A 70 -8.70 4.34 -15.53
CA CYS A 70 -9.20 5.67 -15.18
C CYS A 70 -10.70 5.60 -14.82
N PRO A 71 -11.25 6.51 -14.01
CA PRO A 71 -12.71 6.60 -13.80
C PRO A 71 -13.54 6.72 -15.09
N GLU A 72 -12.95 7.24 -16.17
CA GLU A 72 -13.55 7.30 -17.52
C GLU A 72 -13.41 5.97 -18.32
N GLY A 73 -12.94 4.89 -17.67
CA GLY A 73 -12.78 3.58 -18.30
C GLY A 73 -11.58 3.45 -19.25
N LYS A 74 -10.65 4.41 -19.25
CA LYS A 74 -9.46 4.41 -20.12
C LYS A 74 -8.26 3.71 -19.46
N ASP A 75 -7.53 2.94 -20.27
CA ASP A 75 -6.35 2.18 -19.83
C ASP A 75 -5.09 3.08 -19.69
N LEU A 76 -4.40 2.94 -18.57
CA LEU A 76 -3.06 3.44 -18.34
C LEU A 76 -2.09 2.25 -18.35
N ARG A 77 -1.24 2.20 -19.37
CA ARG A 77 -0.31 1.09 -19.59
C ARG A 77 1.11 1.49 -19.24
N HIS A 78 1.89 0.51 -18.80
CA HIS A 78 3.34 0.69 -18.64
C HIS A 78 4.00 0.68 -20.03
N THR A 79 4.61 1.80 -20.42
CA THR A 79 5.37 1.84 -21.67
C THR A 79 6.63 1.00 -21.50
N ARG A 80 6.81 -0.02 -22.35
CA ARG A 80 8.06 -0.78 -22.39
C ARG A 80 9.19 0.16 -22.77
N ARG A 81 10.28 0.17 -22.00
CA ARG A 81 11.48 0.95 -22.35
C ARG A 81 12.04 0.42 -23.68
N ASN A 82 12.51 1.32 -24.53
CA ASN A 82 13.19 0.94 -25.76
C ASN A 82 14.45 0.13 -25.44
N TYR A 83 14.76 -0.85 -26.30
CA TYR A 83 15.89 -1.76 -26.11
C TYR A 83 17.24 -1.01 -25.94
N SER A 84 17.35 0.16 -26.56
CA SER A 84 18.52 1.05 -26.57
C SER A 84 18.64 1.99 -25.36
N ASP A 85 17.69 1.97 -24.41
CA ASP A 85 17.78 2.82 -23.21
C ASP A 85 18.88 2.31 -22.25
N PRO A 86 19.97 3.06 -22.01
CA PRO A 86 21.05 2.64 -21.12
C PRO A 86 20.59 2.48 -19.66
N GLY A 87 19.49 3.12 -19.27
CA GLY A 87 18.85 2.91 -17.97
C GLY A 87 18.16 1.56 -17.82
N ARG A 88 18.11 0.72 -18.86
CA ARG A 88 17.60 -0.66 -18.81
C ARG A 88 18.47 -1.59 -17.97
N ILE A 89 19.79 -1.35 -17.95
CA ILE A 89 20.77 -2.22 -17.30
C ILE A 89 20.96 -1.84 -15.82
N SER A 90 20.27 -0.81 -15.32
CA SER A 90 20.39 -0.44 -13.92
C SER A 90 19.80 -1.52 -13.01
N THR A 91 20.62 -2.06 -12.11
CA THR A 91 20.21 -2.99 -11.04
C THR A 91 19.27 -2.32 -10.02
N GLU A 92 19.21 -0.98 -10.00
CA GLU A 92 18.25 -0.23 -9.20
C GLU A 92 16.81 -0.44 -9.68
N MET A 93 16.00 -1.00 -8.78
CA MET A 93 14.58 -1.25 -9.03
C MET A 93 13.79 0.08 -8.98
N LYS A 94 13.68 0.74 -10.13
CA LYS A 94 12.88 1.96 -10.27
C LYS A 94 11.37 1.64 -10.29
N PRO A 95 10.51 2.51 -9.71
CA PRO A 95 9.07 2.34 -9.80
C PRO A 95 8.61 2.33 -11.27
N ARG A 96 7.65 1.46 -11.57
CA ARG A 96 7.06 1.35 -12.92
C ARG A 96 6.15 2.55 -13.17
N LYS A 97 6.24 3.17 -14.36
CA LYS A 97 5.44 4.33 -14.73
C LYS A 97 4.35 3.95 -15.73
N TYR A 98 3.09 4.09 -15.32
CA TYR A 98 1.91 3.85 -16.14
C TYR A 98 1.38 5.18 -16.65
N ARG A 99 1.04 5.26 -17.94
CA ARG A 99 0.59 6.50 -18.58
C ARG A 99 -0.61 6.22 -19.48
N ALA A 100 -1.57 7.16 -19.49
CA ALA A 100 -2.67 7.16 -20.44
C ALA A 100 -2.19 7.62 -21.83
N THR A 101 -2.93 7.28 -22.88
CA THR A 101 -2.60 7.81 -24.21
C THR A 101 -2.94 9.31 -24.29
N LYS A 102 -2.18 10.06 -25.09
CA LYS A 102 -2.42 11.50 -25.27
C LYS A 102 -3.79 11.78 -25.89
N ALA A 103 -4.19 10.98 -26.87
CA ALA A 103 -5.49 11.11 -27.52
C ALA A 103 -6.65 10.92 -26.53
N ASP A 104 -6.57 9.90 -25.65
CA ASP A 104 -7.62 9.65 -24.66
C ASP A 104 -7.72 10.78 -23.62
N CYS A 105 -6.58 11.31 -23.14
CA CYS A 105 -6.59 12.41 -22.18
C CYS A 105 -7.01 13.75 -22.81
N GLN A 106 -6.70 14.01 -24.09
CA GLN A 106 -7.07 15.27 -24.73
C GLN A 106 -8.57 15.38 -25.01
N ALA A 107 -9.24 14.27 -25.34
CA ALA A 107 -10.68 14.24 -25.57
C ALA A 107 -11.51 14.06 -24.27
N CYS A 108 -10.85 13.93 -23.10
CA CYS A 108 -11.51 13.61 -21.84
C CYS A 108 -12.15 14.85 -21.18
N PRO A 109 -13.42 14.79 -20.75
CA PRO A 109 -14.08 15.90 -20.06
C PRO A 109 -13.49 16.17 -18.67
N LEU A 110 -12.89 15.15 -18.03
CA LEU A 110 -12.23 15.27 -16.73
C LEU A 110 -10.78 15.76 -16.83
N LYS A 111 -10.28 16.15 -18.01
CA LYS A 111 -8.86 16.53 -18.19
C LYS A 111 -8.43 17.63 -17.23
N GLU A 112 -9.24 18.67 -17.05
CA GLU A 112 -8.92 19.79 -16.15
C GLU A 112 -8.81 19.35 -14.68
N LYS A 113 -9.66 18.40 -14.24
CA LYS A 113 -9.61 17.84 -12.88
C LYS A 113 -8.53 16.76 -12.71
N CYS A 114 -8.27 15.98 -13.75
CA CYS A 114 -7.36 14.83 -13.69
C CYS A 114 -5.89 15.24 -13.83
N CYS A 115 -5.63 16.18 -14.74
CA CYS A 115 -4.29 16.57 -15.15
C CYS A 115 -4.26 18.03 -15.65
N PRO A 116 -4.42 19.03 -14.75
CA PRO A 116 -4.47 20.43 -15.15
C PRO A 116 -3.15 20.93 -15.77
N ASN A 117 -2.02 20.49 -15.22
CA ASN A 117 -0.68 20.97 -15.60
C ASN A 117 0.10 20.02 -16.52
N SER A 118 -0.55 18.97 -17.06
CA SER A 118 0.15 17.96 -17.86
C SER A 118 -0.73 17.41 -18.97
N ASP A 119 -0.14 17.17 -20.14
CA ASP A 119 -0.83 16.60 -21.31
C ASP A 119 -1.48 15.24 -21.07
N THR A 120 -0.89 14.42 -20.19
CA THR A 120 -1.33 13.04 -19.92
C THR A 120 -1.20 12.70 -18.46
N ARG A 121 -2.18 11.97 -17.93
CA ARG A 121 -2.08 11.39 -16.59
C ARG A 121 -1.04 10.28 -16.56
N SER A 122 -0.18 10.27 -15.53
CA SER A 122 0.75 9.18 -15.25
C SER A 122 0.79 8.82 -13.77
N LEU A 123 0.87 7.52 -13.47
CA LEU A 123 0.98 6.96 -12.13
C LEU A 123 2.28 6.17 -11.99
N GLN A 124 2.90 6.25 -10.83
CA GLN A 124 4.02 5.38 -10.47
C GLN A 124 3.50 4.24 -9.58
N ARG A 125 3.92 3.00 -9.89
CA ARG A 125 3.68 1.81 -9.07
C ARG A 125 5.01 1.35 -8.50
N GLY A 126 5.12 1.35 -7.17
CA GLY A 126 6.26 0.77 -6.46
C GLY A 126 6.32 -0.74 -6.62
N LYS A 127 7.42 -1.35 -6.17
CA LYS A 127 7.61 -2.81 -6.26
C LYS A 127 6.64 -3.58 -5.37
N TYR A 128 6.51 -3.17 -4.11
CA TYR A 128 5.62 -3.83 -3.16
C TYR A 128 4.29 -3.06 -3.00
N GLU A 129 3.88 -2.34 -4.05
CA GLU A 129 2.59 -1.66 -4.06
C GLU A 129 1.43 -2.65 -3.88
N MET A 130 1.57 -3.91 -4.32
CA MET A 130 0.56 -4.94 -4.05
C MET A 130 0.31 -5.15 -2.56
N VAL A 131 1.35 -4.99 -1.73
CA VAL A 131 1.23 -5.17 -0.27
C VAL A 131 0.53 -3.96 0.35
N ARG A 132 0.74 -2.78 -0.22
CA ARG A 132 0.00 -1.56 0.16
C ARG A 132 -1.46 -1.67 -0.27
N ASP A 133 -1.74 -2.13 -1.49
CA ASP A 133 -3.08 -2.43 -1.99
C ASP A 133 -3.79 -3.46 -1.09
N PHE A 134 -3.07 -4.52 -0.68
CA PHE A 134 -3.58 -5.51 0.25
C PHE A 134 -3.91 -4.91 1.62
N ALA A 135 -3.00 -4.13 2.21
CA ALA A 135 -3.26 -3.44 3.48
C ALA A 135 -4.46 -2.50 3.38
N ARG A 136 -4.62 -1.76 2.27
CA ARG A 136 -5.82 -0.95 1.99
C ARG A 136 -7.08 -1.81 1.99
N SER A 137 -7.06 -2.95 1.30
CA SER A 137 -8.20 -3.89 1.27
C SER A 137 -8.55 -4.42 2.66
N CYS A 138 -7.56 -4.73 3.51
CA CYS A 138 -7.79 -5.13 4.89
C CYS A 138 -8.45 -3.99 5.69
N THR A 139 -7.94 -2.76 5.57
CA THR A 139 -8.51 -1.61 6.28
C THR A 139 -9.90 -1.20 5.79
N ALA A 140 -10.21 -1.41 4.51
CA ALA A 140 -11.53 -1.15 3.92
C ALA A 140 -12.55 -2.26 4.24
N SER A 141 -12.08 -3.44 4.68
CA SER A 141 -12.96 -4.55 5.02
C SER A 141 -13.81 -4.26 6.27
N ALA A 142 -15.02 -4.81 6.32
CA ALA A 142 -15.89 -4.73 7.50
C ALA A 142 -15.26 -5.30 8.77
N PHE A 143 -14.32 -6.24 8.62
CA PHE A 143 -13.59 -6.81 9.75
C PHE A 143 -12.66 -5.80 10.45
N ASN A 144 -12.26 -4.72 9.77
CA ASN A 144 -11.39 -3.70 10.35
C ASN A 144 -12.01 -3.10 11.63
N GLU A 145 -13.32 -2.87 11.69
CA GLU A 145 -13.96 -2.37 12.91
C GLU A 145 -13.78 -3.32 14.10
N ILE A 146 -13.92 -4.62 13.86
CA ILE A 146 -13.76 -5.66 14.88
C ILE A 146 -12.29 -5.72 15.30
N ALA A 147 -11.37 -5.70 14.34
CA ALA A 147 -9.94 -5.69 14.60
C ALA A 147 -9.52 -4.48 15.46
N GLN A 148 -9.99 -3.29 15.11
CA GLN A 148 -9.74 -2.05 15.86
C GLN A 148 -10.32 -2.12 17.28
N LYS A 149 -11.57 -2.58 17.45
CA LYS A 149 -12.20 -2.78 18.78
C LYS A 149 -11.43 -3.79 19.62
N ARG A 150 -10.88 -4.83 18.98
CA ARG A 150 -10.06 -5.86 19.62
C ARG A 150 -8.59 -5.47 19.79
N ARG A 151 -8.20 -4.24 19.46
CA ARG A 151 -6.90 -3.64 19.83
C ARG A 151 -6.82 -3.52 21.35
N LYS A 152 -6.68 -4.65 22.05
CA LYS A 152 -6.39 -4.68 23.47
C LYS A 152 -5.01 -4.07 23.67
N LYS A 153 -4.95 -2.96 24.40
CA LYS A 153 -3.71 -2.45 24.98
C LYS A 153 -3.19 -3.53 25.91
N ALA A 154 -2.28 -4.37 25.43
CA ALA A 154 -1.58 -5.33 26.28
C ALA A 154 -0.64 -4.54 27.19
N LEU A 155 -1.17 -4.03 28.30
CA LEU A 155 -0.32 -3.64 29.42
C LEU A 155 0.41 -4.93 29.84
N PRO A 156 1.74 -5.00 29.84
CA PRO A 156 2.42 -6.17 30.34
C PRO A 156 1.96 -6.36 31.78
N ARG A 157 1.29 -7.48 32.08
CA ARG A 157 1.04 -7.86 33.48
C ARG A 157 2.43 -7.92 34.15
N PRO A 158 2.68 -7.16 35.23
CA PRO A 158 3.92 -7.31 35.96
C PRO A 158 4.07 -8.78 36.34
N ARG A 159 5.24 -9.37 36.06
CA ARG A 159 5.51 -10.73 36.52
C ARG A 159 5.30 -10.75 38.04
N PRO A 160 4.55 -11.70 38.61
CA PRO A 160 4.53 -11.86 40.05
C PRO A 160 5.98 -12.07 40.48
N THR A 161 6.47 -11.17 41.34
CA THR A 161 7.79 -11.33 41.96
C THR A 161 7.76 -12.64 42.72
N PRO A 162 8.77 -13.51 42.58
CA PRO A 162 8.82 -14.72 43.39
C PRO A 162 8.84 -14.29 44.86
N ARG A 163 7.82 -14.69 45.63
CA ARG A 163 7.83 -14.54 47.08
C ARG A 163 9.07 -15.29 47.57
N ARG A 164 10.04 -14.55 48.08
CA ARG A 164 11.16 -15.10 48.85
C ARG A 164 10.55 -15.79 50.06
N THR A 165 10.48 -17.12 50.04
CA THR A 165 10.23 -17.93 51.23
C THR A 165 11.42 -17.71 52.16
N ARG A 166 11.15 -17.17 53.35
CA ARG A 166 12.10 -17.15 54.47
C ARG A 166 11.95 -18.44 55.25
#